data_AF-A0A1H0EHS7-F1
#
_entry.id   AF-A0A1H0EHS7-F1
#
_cell.length_a   1.000
_cell.length_b   1.000
_cell.length_c   1.000
_cell.angle_alpha   90.00
_cell.angle_beta   90.00
_cell.angle_gamma   90.00
#
_symmetry.space_group_name_H-M   'P 1'
#
loop_
_entity.id
_entity.type
_entity.pdbx_description
1 polymer ?
#
loop_
_entity_poly.entity_id
_entity_poly.type
_entity_poly.pdbx_seq_one_letter_code
_entity_poly.pdbx_strand_id
1 'polypeptide(L)'
;MITNLRHAKWMPVEPVGWVRRAYGRTIKYESEGGTLRTSTARMRTTGGQVYLQFEVTGRMLVQLFCNDVPVFEDLIAHGDLDTFVDLRPDPFADRVDVELHLIPATFGSVRIAQNVQFVSARQVAGMCLANAS
;
A
#
# COMPACT_ATOMS: atom_id res chain seq x y z
N MET A 1 11.31 14.58 15.66
CA MET A 1 11.65 13.20 16.09
C MET A 1 10.42 12.33 15.81
N ILE A 2 10.37 11.63 14.67
CA ILE A 2 9.18 10.86 14.27
C ILE A 2 9.28 9.48 14.93
N THR A 3 8.61 9.33 16.07
CA THR A 3 8.56 8.10 16.86
C THR A 3 7.48 7.14 16.33
N ASN A 4 7.90 5.92 15.96
CA ASN A 4 7.10 4.73 15.67
C ASN A 4 6.24 4.71 14.39
N LEU A 5 6.88 4.71 13.23
CA LEU A 5 6.31 4.04 12.04
C LEU A 5 6.36 2.52 12.29
N ARG A 6 5.22 1.90 12.57
CA ARG A 6 5.14 0.43 12.63
C ARG A 6 5.15 -0.09 11.20
N HIS A 7 6.26 -0.70 10.81
CA HIS A 7 6.37 -1.33 9.50
C HIS A 7 5.64 -2.66 9.51
N ALA A 8 4.52 -2.73 8.79
CA ALA A 8 3.98 -4.02 8.36
C ALA A 8 4.70 -4.46 7.08
N LYS A 9 4.42 -5.68 6.61
CA LYS A 9 4.97 -6.17 5.35
C LYS A 9 3.84 -6.63 4.45
N TRP A 10 3.97 -6.35 3.16
CA TRP A 10 3.18 -6.99 2.13
C TRP A 10 3.53 -8.47 2.09
N MET A 11 2.50 -9.29 1.99
CA MET A 11 2.59 -10.73 1.83
C MET A 11 1.85 -11.10 0.54
N PRO A 12 2.51 -11.69 -0.46
CA PRO A 12 1.82 -12.26 -1.61
C PRO A 12 0.77 -13.28 -1.18
N VAL A 13 -0.44 -13.13 -1.70
CA VAL A 13 -1.49 -14.16 -1.56
C VAL A 13 -1.11 -15.40 -2.38
N GLU A 14 -0.59 -15.18 -3.58
CA GLU A 14 -0.10 -16.21 -4.50
C GLU A 14 1.41 -16.04 -4.73
N PRO A 15 2.29 -16.76 -4.01
CA PRO A 15 3.71 -16.44 -3.99
C PRO A 15 4.44 -16.63 -5.34
N VAL A 16 3.93 -17.50 -6.21
CA VAL A 16 4.61 -17.94 -7.43
C VAL A 16 4.79 -16.80 -8.44
N GLY A 17 3.87 -15.84 -8.48
CA GLY A 17 3.94 -14.68 -9.37
C GLY A 17 4.88 -13.57 -8.91
N TRP A 18 5.42 -13.66 -7.68
CA TRP A 18 6.14 -12.54 -7.06
C TRP A 18 7.62 -12.84 -6.88
N VAL A 19 8.46 -11.97 -7.43
CA VAL A 19 9.92 -12.02 -7.22
C VAL A 19 10.31 -11.00 -6.16
N ARG A 20 11.14 -11.41 -5.19
CA ARG A 20 11.75 -10.50 -4.22
C ARG A 20 13.15 -10.13 -4.67
N ARG A 21 13.44 -8.83 -4.78
CA ARG A 21 14.79 -8.32 -5.06
C ARG A 21 15.22 -7.29 -4.02
N ALA A 22 16.51 -7.31 -3.70
CA ALA A 22 17.14 -6.30 -2.88
C ALA A 22 17.62 -5.14 -3.76
N TYR A 23 17.25 -3.92 -3.38
CA TYR A 23 17.63 -2.65 -4.00
C TYR A 23 18.33 -1.79 -2.96
N GLY A 24 19.62 -2.04 -2.76
CA GLY A 24 20.39 -1.47 -1.65
C GLY A 24 19.81 -1.95 -0.31
N ARG A 25 19.26 -1.03 0.49
CA ARG A 25 18.69 -1.33 1.81
C ARG A 25 17.19 -1.69 1.77
N THR A 26 16.54 -1.56 0.61
CA THR A 26 15.10 -1.78 0.45
C THR A 26 14.86 -3.08 -0.30
N ILE A 27 14.00 -3.94 0.23
CA ILE A 27 13.52 -5.12 -0.49
C ILE A 27 12.24 -4.73 -1.22
N LYS A 28 12.16 -5.01 -2.51
CA LYS A 28 10.98 -4.79 -3.34
C LYS A 28 10.45 -6.11 -3.89
N TYR A 29 9.14 -6.18 -4.05
CA TYR A 29 8.41 -7.19 -4.78
C TYR A 29 8.20 -6.73 -6.22
N GLU A 30 8.35 -7.67 -7.16
CA GLU A 30 8.13 -7.48 -8.59
C GLU A 30 7.15 -8.53 -9.11
N SER A 31 6.19 -8.12 -9.94
CA SER A 31 5.24 -9.04 -10.59
C SER A 31 4.64 -8.42 -11.85
N GLU A 32 4.08 -9.26 -12.73
CA GLU A 32 3.17 -8.86 -13.81
C GLU A 32 1.73 -8.62 -13.31
N GLY A 33 1.45 -8.96 -12.05
CA GLY A 33 0.15 -8.76 -11.41
C GLY A 33 -0.07 -9.68 -10.19
N GLY A 34 -1.21 -9.52 -9.54
CA GLY A 34 -1.63 -10.35 -8.41
C GLY A 34 -1.89 -9.56 -7.14
N THR A 35 -2.04 -10.29 -6.05
CA THR A 35 -2.56 -9.72 -4.80
C THR A 35 -1.51 -9.74 -3.68
N LEU A 36 -1.36 -8.61 -3.01
CA LEU A 36 -0.61 -8.46 -1.77
C LEU A 36 -1.58 -8.19 -0.63
N ARG A 37 -1.34 -8.83 0.53
CA ARG A 37 -2.10 -8.59 1.75
C ARG A 37 -1.23 -8.17 2.90
N THR A 38 -1.79 -7.41 3.82
CA THR A 38 -1.17 -7.12 5.10
C THR A 38 -2.24 -6.88 6.16
N SER A 39 -1.85 -6.87 7.43
CA SER A 39 -2.81 -6.69 8.51
C SER A 39 -2.22 -6.04 9.74
N THR A 40 -3.03 -5.26 10.44
CA THR A 40 -2.63 -4.61 11.69
C THR A 40 -3.76 -4.64 12.72
N ALA A 41 -3.44 -5.05 13.95
CA ALA A 41 -4.40 -5.17 15.05
C ALA A 41 -4.47 -3.91 15.95
N ARG A 42 -3.81 -2.81 15.57
CA ARG A 42 -3.69 -1.61 16.43
C ARG A 42 -3.98 -0.28 15.74
N MET A 43 -4.60 -0.29 14.56
CA MET A 43 -5.17 0.94 13.98
C MET A 43 -6.47 1.28 14.73
N ARG A 44 -6.35 1.94 15.89
CA ARG A 44 -7.52 2.39 16.64
C ARG A 44 -8.18 3.57 15.93
N THR A 45 -9.43 3.38 15.49
CA THR A 45 -10.59 4.31 15.42
C THR A 45 -10.44 5.75 14.90
N THR A 46 -9.27 6.24 14.54
CA THR A 46 -9.01 7.67 14.28
C THR A 46 -8.67 8.02 12.83
N GLY A 47 -9.09 7.19 11.87
CA GLY A 47 -8.75 7.39 10.46
C GLY A 47 -7.33 6.91 10.20
N GLY A 48 -7.26 5.65 9.77
CA GLY A 48 -6.01 5.05 9.34
C GLY A 48 -5.80 5.28 7.85
N GLN A 49 -4.63 5.77 7.48
CA GLN A 49 -4.17 5.84 6.10
C GLN A 49 -3.06 4.80 5.88
N VAL A 50 -3.05 4.22 4.69
CA VAL A 50 -1.91 3.46 4.19
C VAL A 50 -1.18 4.27 3.14
N TYR A 51 0.14 4.29 3.24
CA TYR A 51 0.99 4.89 2.23
C TYR A 51 1.28 3.86 1.14
N LEU A 52 0.88 4.17 -0.09
CA LEU A 52 1.14 3.36 -1.27
C LEU A 52 2.20 4.04 -2.12
N GLN A 53 3.33 3.35 -2.29
CA GLN A 53 4.40 3.78 -3.18
C GLN A 53 4.91 2.61 -4.02
N PHE A 54 4.73 2.70 -5.33
CA PHE A 54 5.20 1.68 -6.27
C PHE A 54 5.32 2.22 -7.69
N GLU A 55 6.06 1.50 -8.51
CA GLU A 55 6.35 1.81 -9.91
C GLU A 55 5.58 0.84 -10.80
N VAL A 56 4.92 1.34 -11.85
CA VAL A 56 4.21 0.55 -12.87
C VAL A 56 4.88 0.76 -14.22
N THR A 57 5.19 -0.35 -14.91
CA THR A 57 5.51 -0.34 -16.34
C THR A 57 4.33 -0.91 -17.12
N GLY A 58 3.96 -0.32 -18.26
CA GLY A 58 2.77 -0.71 -19.01
C GLY A 58 1.50 -0.10 -18.39
N ARG A 59 0.44 -0.88 -18.24
CA ARG A 59 -0.84 -0.42 -17.67
C ARG A 59 -1.38 -1.40 -16.64
N MET A 60 -1.74 -0.89 -15.46
CA MET A 60 -2.20 -1.67 -14.32
C MET A 60 -3.43 -1.02 -13.68
N LEU A 61 -4.50 -1.79 -13.50
CA LEU A 61 -5.60 -1.42 -12.61
C LEU A 61 -5.18 -1.77 -11.19
N VAL A 62 -5.22 -0.78 -10.31
CA VAL A 62 -4.86 -0.88 -8.90
C VAL A 62 -6.14 -0.78 -8.10
N GLN A 63 -6.42 -1.79 -7.28
CA GLN A 63 -7.55 -1.76 -6.34
C GLN A 63 -7.04 -2.05 -4.93
N LEU A 64 -7.52 -1.28 -3.96
CA LEU A 64 -7.21 -1.48 -2.55
C LEU A 64 -8.50 -1.73 -1.79
N PHE A 65 -8.49 -2.79 -1.00
CA PHE A 65 -9.58 -3.18 -0.11
C PHE A 65 -9.12 -3.07 1.34
N CYS A 66 -10.02 -2.61 2.19
CA CYS A 66 -9.87 -2.65 3.64
C CYS A 66 -11.04 -3.45 4.22
N ASN A 67 -10.76 -4.57 4.89
CA ASN A 67 -11.78 -5.50 5.41
C ASN A 67 -12.84 -5.83 4.34
N ASP A 68 -12.39 -6.24 3.16
CA ASP A 68 -13.23 -6.58 1.98
C ASP A 68 -14.04 -5.42 1.37
N VAL A 69 -13.87 -4.18 1.84
CA VAL A 69 -14.52 -2.98 1.28
C VAL A 69 -13.53 -2.24 0.37
N PRO A 70 -13.88 -1.92 -0.89
CA PRO A 70 -13.01 -1.15 -1.77
C PRO A 70 -12.87 0.30 -1.25
N VAL A 71 -11.62 0.76 -1.13
CA VAL A 71 -11.29 2.11 -0.63
C VAL A 71 -10.50 2.95 -1.62
N PHE A 72 -9.87 2.32 -2.61
CA PHE A 72 -9.14 3.00 -3.67
C PHE A 72 -9.18 2.17 -4.95
N GLU A 73 -9.36 2.85 -6.07
CA GLU A 73 -9.26 2.28 -7.40
C GLU A 73 -8.65 3.33 -8.32
N ASP A 74 -7.63 2.94 -9.09
CA ASP A 74 -7.05 3.79 -10.12
C ASP A 74 -6.40 2.97 -11.24
N LEU A 75 -6.40 3.51 -12.44
CA LEU A 75 -5.80 2.91 -13.62
C LEU A 75 -4.47 3.62 -13.94
N ILE A 76 -3.38 3.02 -13.47
CA ILE A 76 -2.05 3.60 -13.61
C ILE A 76 -1.43 3.18 -14.93
N ALA A 77 -1.02 4.17 -15.73
CA ALA A 77 -0.30 3.99 -16.98
C ALA A 77 1.13 4.50 -16.81
N HIS A 78 2.11 3.60 -16.92
CA HIS A 78 3.55 3.85 -16.94
C HIS A 78 4.03 5.02 -16.05
N GLY A 79 4.48 4.72 -14.84
CA GLY A 79 5.02 5.72 -13.92
C GLY A 79 4.98 5.28 -12.47
N ASP A 80 5.23 6.23 -11.58
CA ASP A 80 5.20 6.03 -10.14
C ASP A 80 3.83 6.43 -9.56
N LEU A 81 3.30 5.60 -8.66
CA LEU A 81 2.24 5.97 -7.73
C LEU A 81 2.87 6.29 -6.38
N ASP A 82 2.50 7.42 -5.80
CA ASP A 82 2.92 7.88 -4.48
C ASP A 82 1.73 8.60 -3.82
N THR A 83 1.01 7.89 -2.93
CA THR A 83 -0.24 8.41 -2.38
C THR A 83 -0.57 7.86 -1.00
N PHE A 84 -1.38 8.61 -0.25
CA PHE A 84 -1.99 8.15 0.99
C PHE A 84 -3.45 7.77 0.73
N VAL A 85 -3.83 6.54 1.09
CA VAL A 85 -5.20 6.05 0.94
C VAL A 85 -5.86 5.93 2.31
N ASP A 86 -7.02 6.57 2.46
CA ASP A 86 -7.88 6.44 3.63
C ASP A 86 -8.51 5.05 3.68
N LEU A 87 -8.18 4.26 4.70
CA LEU A 87 -8.68 2.90 4.88
C LEU A 87 -10.12 2.86 5.41
N ARG A 88 -10.63 3.99 5.94
CA ARG A 88 -11.96 4.12 6.57
C ARG A 88 -12.37 2.88 7.40
N PRO A 89 -11.50 2.39 8.31
CA PRO A 89 -11.75 1.12 8.99
C PRO A 89 -13.00 1.24 9.88
N ASP A 90 -13.75 0.14 9.99
CA ASP A 90 -14.87 0.04 10.92
C ASP A 90 -14.37 0.33 12.35
N PRO A 91 -14.96 1.29 13.08
CA PRO A 91 -14.53 1.63 14.43
C PRO A 91 -14.64 0.47 15.43
N PHE A 92 -15.40 -0.57 15.13
CA PHE A 92 -15.56 -1.77 15.96
C PHE A 92 -14.67 -2.93 15.51
N ALA A 93 -13.91 -2.81 14.41
CA ALA A 93 -13.03 -3.87 13.97
C ALA A 93 -11.76 -3.93 14.83
N ASP A 94 -11.51 -5.10 15.44
CA ASP A 94 -10.30 -5.39 16.21
C ASP A 94 -9.03 -5.46 15.34
N ARG A 95 -9.22 -5.64 14.02
CA ARG A 95 -8.17 -5.81 13.03
C ARG A 95 -8.52 -5.08 11.74
N VAL A 96 -7.49 -4.50 11.14
CA VAL A 96 -7.53 -3.93 9.80
C VAL A 96 -6.74 -4.86 8.88
N ASP A 97 -7.45 -5.53 7.98
CA ASP A 97 -6.91 -6.31 6.88
C ASP A 97 -6.93 -5.46 5.60
N VAL A 98 -5.79 -5.37 4.93
CA VAL A 98 -5.64 -4.60 3.70
C VAL A 98 -5.19 -5.52 2.59
N GLU A 99 -5.90 -5.47 1.47
CA GLU A 99 -5.55 -6.19 0.25
C GLU A 99 -5.34 -5.22 -0.90
N LEU A 100 -4.22 -5.37 -1.60
CA LEU A 100 -3.85 -4.62 -2.78
C LEU A 100 -3.86 -5.57 -3.97
N HIS A 101 -4.80 -5.33 -4.89
CA HIS A 101 -4.98 -6.08 -6.12
C HIS A 101 -4.36 -5.28 -7.27
N LEU A 102 -3.44 -5.92 -8.00
CA LEU A 102 -2.69 -5.30 -9.09
C LEU A 102 -2.99 -6.10 -10.36
N ILE A 103 -3.88 -5.58 -11.20
CA ILE A 103 -4.46 -6.29 -12.34
C ILE A 103 -3.91 -5.70 -13.64
N PRO A 104 -3.14 -6.47 -14.43
CA PRO A 104 -2.54 -5.95 -15.66
C PRO A 104 -3.61 -5.70 -16.73
N ALA A 105 -3.61 -4.49 -17.30
CA ALA A 105 -4.53 -4.11 -18.37
C ALA A 105 -3.85 -4.10 -19.76
N THR A 106 -2.52 -3.97 -19.85
CA THR A 106 -1.73 -4.08 -21.10
C THR A 106 -0.24 -4.25 -20.79
N PHE A 107 0.29 -5.49 -20.82
CA PHE A 107 1.70 -5.81 -20.50
C PHE A 107 2.20 -5.12 -19.21
N GLY A 108 1.34 -5.07 -18.19
CA GLY A 108 1.61 -4.38 -16.93
C GLY A 108 2.61 -5.14 -16.07
N SER A 109 3.57 -4.45 -15.47
CA SER A 109 4.37 -4.97 -14.36
C SER A 109 4.50 -3.92 -13.27
N VAL A 110 4.69 -4.37 -12.05
CA VAL A 110 4.72 -3.54 -10.85
C VAL A 110 5.93 -3.86 -9.99
N ARG A 111 6.50 -2.82 -9.39
CA ARG A 111 7.54 -2.92 -8.38
C ARG A 111 7.14 -2.14 -7.15
N ILE A 112 7.00 -2.83 -6.01
CA ILE A 112 6.52 -2.26 -4.74
C ILE A 112 7.44 -2.62 -3.59
N ALA A 113 7.67 -1.69 -2.66
CA ALA A 113 8.46 -1.99 -1.46
C ALA A 113 7.77 -3.05 -0.59
N GLN A 114 8.53 -3.99 -0.01
CA GLN A 114 7.97 -5.01 0.86
C GLN A 114 7.36 -4.41 2.14
N ASN A 115 7.95 -3.33 2.66
CA ASN A 115 7.49 -2.71 3.89
C ASN A 115 6.30 -1.79 3.60
N VAL A 116 5.30 -1.85 4.47
CA VAL A 116 4.08 -1.04 4.42
C VAL A 116 4.10 -0.07 5.58
N GLN A 117 3.73 1.17 5.28
CA GLN A 117 3.59 2.21 6.28
C GLN A 117 2.12 2.52 6.52
N PHE A 118 1.74 2.38 7.78
CA PHE A 118 0.45 2.78 8.31
C PHE A 118 0.64 4.09 9.05
N VAL A 119 -0.12 5.11 8.65
CA VAL A 119 -0.04 6.45 9.21
C VAL A 119 -1.43 6.90 9.67
N SER A 120 -1.47 7.70 10.72
CA SER A 120 -2.70 8.36 11.15
C SER A 120 -2.95 9.61 10.31
N ALA A 121 -4.22 10.01 10.15
CA ALA A 121 -4.57 11.26 9.47
C ALA A 121 -3.83 12.49 10.04
N ARG A 122 -3.59 12.51 11.36
CA ARG A 122 -2.80 13.56 12.02
C ARG A 122 -1.34 13.59 11.55
N GLN A 123 -0.73 12.42 11.35
CA GLN A 123 0.65 12.31 10.86
C GLN A 123 0.74 12.80 9.41
N VAL A 124 -0.22 12.44 8.56
CA VAL A 124 -0.26 12.91 7.17
C VAL A 124 -0.44 14.42 7.09
N ALA A 125 -1.37 15.00 7.86
CA ALA A 125 -1.51 16.45 7.95
C ALA A 125 -0.19 17.14 8.36
N GLY A 126 0.53 16.56 9.34
CA GLY A 126 1.85 17.05 9.73
C GLY A 126 2.90 16.96 8.62
N MET A 127 2.90 15.89 7.81
CA MET A 127 3.81 15.71 6.68
C MET A 127 3.52 16.69 5.53
N CYS A 128 2.24 16.89 5.20
CA CYS A 128 1.84 17.86 4.18
C CYS A 128 2.21 19.30 4.57
N LEU A 129 2.03 19.67 5.85
CA LEU A 129 2.41 20.99 6.36
C LEU A 129 3.92 21.21 6.37
N ALA A 130 4.72 20.17 6.67
CA ALA A 130 6.18 20.27 6.69
C ALA A 130 6.81 20.37 5.29
N ASN A 131 6.14 19.83 4.26
CA ASN A 131 6.61 19.90 2.87
C ASN A 131 6.18 21.19 2.14
N ALA A 132 5.27 21.98 2.72
CA ALA A 132 4.79 23.24 2.17
C ALA A 132 5.59 24.47 2.62
N SER A 133 6.62 24.26 3.45
CA SER A 133 7.53 25.26 4.02
C SER A 133 8.97 25.02 3.58
#